data_AF-A0A0I9TNC2-F1
#
_entry.id   AF-A0A0I9TNC2-F1
#
_cell.length_a   1.000
_cell.length_b   1.000
_cell.length_c   1.000
_cell.angle_alpha   90.00
_cell.angle_beta   90.00
_cell.angle_gamma   90.00
#
_symmetry.space_group_name_H-M   'P 1'
#
loop_
_entity.id
_entity.type
_entity.pdbx_description
1 polymer ?
#
loop_
_entity_poly.entity_id
_entity_poly.type
_entity_poly.pdbx_seq_one_letter_code
_entity_poly.pdbx_strand_id
1 'polypeptide(L)'
;MNDRKQAATSVVLVALSACLALGLSGCSSAKPDAQEQTSSTSSAPSDPALVAEIKQSLETTKALTSVHVAVQTTGKVDALLGISNADVDVRANPLAVKGVCTYNDQAGVPFRVQGDNISVKLFDDWSNLGSVSELSTSHVLDPTTGMTQLLSGVTNLQAQGTEVIDGISTTKITGTIPASSVKMLDPKAKGSKSATVWIAQDGSHHLVRASIDLGSGSIQLTQSKWNQPVAVD
;
A
#
# COMPACT_ATOMS: atom_id res chain seq x y z
N MET A 1 52.08 -4.40 -4.96
CA MET A 1 51.86 -4.47 -6.43
C MET A 1 50.39 -4.78 -6.67
N ASN A 2 49.62 -3.72 -6.94
CA ASN A 2 48.95 -3.45 -8.23
C ASN A 2 47.53 -4.03 -8.23
N ASP A 3 46.52 -3.22 -7.94
CA ASP A 3 45.79 -2.36 -8.90
C ASP A 3 44.69 -3.13 -9.66
N ARG A 4 43.41 -2.87 -9.34
CA ARG A 4 42.51 -2.09 -10.22
C ARG A 4 41.06 -2.10 -9.74
N LYS A 5 40.55 -0.87 -9.63
CA LYS A 5 39.15 -0.46 -9.60
C LYS A 5 38.38 -1.04 -10.80
N GLN A 6 37.12 -1.41 -10.59
CA GLN A 6 36.07 -1.14 -11.58
C GLN A 6 34.82 -0.62 -10.87
N ALA A 7 34.65 0.69 -10.96
CA ALA A 7 33.37 1.35 -10.77
C ALA A 7 32.55 1.15 -12.04
N ALA A 8 31.33 0.62 -11.91
CA ALA A 8 30.35 0.60 -12.99
C ALA A 8 29.34 1.71 -12.74
N THR A 9 29.69 2.91 -13.16
CA THR A 9 28.75 4.02 -13.39
C THR A 9 28.02 3.74 -14.71
N SER A 10 26.71 3.54 -14.66
CA SER A 10 25.85 3.59 -15.85
C SER A 10 24.84 4.72 -15.68
N VAL A 11 25.21 5.87 -16.24
CA VAL A 11 24.30 6.96 -16.58
C VAL A 11 23.64 6.58 -17.91
N VAL A 12 22.31 6.56 -17.98
CA VAL A 12 21.59 6.73 -19.24
C VAL A 12 20.48 7.74 -19.02
N LEU A 13 20.60 8.83 -19.78
CA LEU A 13 19.72 9.98 -19.89
C LEU A 13 18.97 9.83 -21.22
N VAL A 14 17.63 9.81 -21.22
CA VAL A 14 16.85 10.17 -22.42
C VAL A 14 15.58 10.90 -21.99
N ALA A 15 15.58 12.22 -22.22
CA ALA A 15 14.41 13.06 -22.25
C ALA A 15 13.61 12.78 -23.53
N LEU A 16 12.27 12.82 -23.46
CA LEU A 16 11.46 13.16 -24.62
C LEU A 16 10.21 13.93 -24.16
N SER A 17 10.20 15.20 -24.52
CA SER A 17 9.14 16.18 -24.31
C SER A 17 8.42 16.50 -25.61
N ALA A 18 7.15 16.90 -25.46
CA ALA A 18 6.27 17.67 -26.36
C ALA A 18 5.40 16.92 -27.39
N CYS A 19 4.08 17.15 -27.27
CA CYS A 19 3.11 17.61 -28.30
C CYS A 19 1.68 17.53 -27.70
N LEU A 20 1.10 18.63 -27.22
CA LEU A 20 0.15 19.56 -27.89
C LEU A 20 -1.21 18.97 -28.38
N ALA A 21 -2.25 19.28 -27.59
CA ALA A 21 -3.49 20.01 -27.93
C ALA A 21 -4.64 19.42 -28.80
N LEU A 22 -5.86 19.89 -28.43
CA LEU A 22 -7.16 19.94 -29.14
C LEU A 22 -7.98 18.62 -29.09
N GLY A 23 -9.29 18.57 -28.85
CA GLY A 23 -10.38 19.54 -28.68
C GLY A 23 -11.73 18.83 -28.99
N LEU A 24 -12.83 19.47 -28.55
CA LEU A 24 -14.23 19.35 -29.04
C LEU A 24 -15.17 18.23 -28.53
N SER A 25 -16.12 18.71 -27.74
CA SER A 25 -17.57 18.43 -27.67
C SER A 25 -18.25 17.67 -28.82
N GLY A 26 -19.23 16.83 -28.46
CA GLY A 26 -20.25 16.29 -29.36
C GLY A 26 -21.43 15.63 -28.62
N CYS A 27 -22.46 16.42 -28.30
CA CYS A 27 -23.80 15.92 -27.93
C CYS A 27 -24.58 15.54 -29.19
N SER A 28 -25.23 14.37 -29.19
CA SER A 28 -26.40 14.10 -30.03
C SER A 28 -27.35 13.17 -29.27
N SER A 29 -28.62 13.57 -29.19
CA SER A 29 -29.70 12.86 -28.50
C SER A 29 -30.48 12.00 -29.48
N ALA A 30 -30.70 10.72 -29.14
CA ALA A 30 -31.80 9.92 -29.65
C ALA A 30 -32.24 8.91 -28.57
N LYS A 31 -33.55 8.82 -28.34
CA LYS A 31 -34.30 7.89 -27.47
C LYS A 31 -35.44 7.33 -28.34
N PRO A 32 -36.20 6.28 -27.95
CA PRO A 32 -35.97 5.19 -26.99
C PRO A 32 -36.19 3.81 -27.64
N ASP A 33 -35.56 2.75 -27.15
CA ASP A 33 -36.19 1.43 -27.20
C ASP A 33 -35.96 0.68 -25.89
N ALA A 34 -37.05 0.13 -25.39
CA ALA A 34 -37.14 -0.62 -24.16
C ALA A 34 -36.65 -2.04 -24.40
N GLN A 35 -35.59 -2.44 -23.71
CA GLN A 35 -35.28 -3.84 -23.49
C GLN A 35 -34.67 -4.03 -22.10
N GLU A 36 -35.49 -4.64 -21.25
CA GLU A 36 -35.14 -5.59 -20.20
C GLU A 36 -33.90 -5.28 -19.35
N GLN A 37 -34.19 -4.71 -18.17
CA GLN A 37 -33.27 -4.56 -17.06
C GLN A 37 -32.82 -5.93 -16.54
N THR A 38 -31.79 -6.47 -17.16
CA THR A 38 -30.91 -7.47 -16.54
C THR A 38 -29.71 -6.71 -15.98
N SER A 39 -29.67 -6.60 -14.65
CA SER A 39 -28.57 -6.02 -13.89
C SER A 39 -27.28 -6.81 -14.15
N SER A 40 -26.60 -6.48 -15.22
CA SER A 40 -25.22 -6.87 -15.47
C SER A 40 -24.35 -5.83 -14.79
N THR A 41 -23.79 -6.17 -13.63
CA THR A 41 -22.65 -5.45 -13.06
C THR A 41 -21.48 -5.60 -14.02
N SER A 42 -21.43 -4.77 -15.05
CA SER A 42 -20.26 -4.55 -15.86
C SER A 42 -19.23 -3.87 -14.97
N SER A 43 -18.21 -4.63 -14.56
CA SER A 43 -17.01 -4.07 -13.97
C SER A 43 -16.38 -3.13 -15.00
N ALA A 44 -16.58 -1.82 -14.83
CA ALA A 44 -15.97 -0.83 -15.71
C ALA A 44 -14.44 -1.01 -15.66
N PRO A 45 -13.75 -0.94 -16.81
CA PRO A 45 -12.30 -0.99 -16.83
C PRO A 45 -11.74 0.17 -15.99
N SER A 46 -10.70 -0.11 -15.22
CA SER A 46 -10.05 0.85 -14.33
C SER A 46 -9.42 1.99 -15.13
N ASP A 47 -9.67 3.24 -14.69
CA ASP A 47 -9.11 4.46 -15.31
C ASP A 47 -7.58 4.38 -15.41
N PRO A 48 -6.98 4.40 -16.62
CA PRO A 48 -5.54 4.30 -16.79
C PRO A 48 -4.74 5.36 -16.04
N ALA A 49 -5.27 6.57 -15.87
CA ALA A 49 -4.58 7.65 -15.14
C ALA A 49 -4.52 7.34 -13.64
N LEU A 50 -5.61 6.84 -13.05
CA LEU A 50 -5.62 6.41 -11.64
C LEU A 50 -4.72 5.20 -11.40
N VAL A 51 -4.68 4.26 -12.36
CA VAL A 51 -3.73 3.14 -12.31
C VAL A 51 -2.28 3.65 -12.32
N ALA A 52 -1.97 4.62 -13.18
CA ALA A 52 -0.63 5.20 -13.25
C ALA A 52 -0.24 5.94 -11.95
N GLU A 53 -1.15 6.70 -11.36
CA GLU A 53 -0.93 7.41 -10.08
C GLU A 53 -0.64 6.43 -8.93
N ILE A 54 -1.43 5.36 -8.81
CA ILE A 54 -1.19 4.33 -7.80
C ILE A 54 0.16 3.64 -8.03
N LYS A 55 0.51 3.32 -9.29
CA LYS A 55 1.82 2.73 -9.62
C LYS A 55 2.97 3.65 -9.23
N GLN A 56 2.86 4.95 -9.54
CA GLN A 56 3.88 5.93 -9.18
C GLN A 56 4.07 5.99 -7.66
N SER A 57 2.97 5.98 -6.90
CA SER A 57 3.03 6.00 -5.44
C SER A 57 3.68 4.75 -4.83
N LEU A 58 3.41 3.59 -5.42
CA LEU A 58 4.04 2.33 -5.02
C LEU A 58 5.54 2.31 -5.35
N GLU A 59 5.95 2.80 -6.51
CA GLU A 59 7.38 2.94 -6.84
C GLU A 59 8.09 3.93 -5.92
N THR A 60 7.46 5.06 -5.57
CA THR A 60 8.01 5.98 -4.56
C THR A 60 8.15 5.27 -3.21
N THR A 61 7.13 4.49 -2.79
CA THR A 61 7.17 3.73 -1.53
C THR A 61 8.30 2.70 -1.52
N LYS A 62 8.51 2.00 -2.63
CA LYS A 62 9.59 1.01 -2.81
C LYS A 62 10.99 1.64 -2.75
N ALA A 63 11.12 2.89 -3.17
CA ALA A 63 12.37 3.63 -3.14
C ALA A 63 12.75 4.19 -1.75
N LEU A 64 11.87 4.08 -0.75
CA LEU A 64 12.12 4.58 0.60
C LEU A 64 13.24 3.80 1.29
N THR A 65 14.14 4.52 1.95
CA THR A 65 15.16 3.92 2.82
C THR A 65 14.66 3.76 4.25
N SER A 66 13.75 4.65 4.67
CA SER A 66 13.08 4.63 5.96
C SER A 66 11.71 5.30 5.89
N VAL A 67 10.83 4.94 6.81
CA VAL A 67 9.48 5.51 6.93
C VAL A 67 8.93 5.25 8.34
N HIS A 68 8.12 6.17 8.84
CA HIS A 68 7.31 5.96 10.02
C HIS A 68 5.92 5.46 9.61
N VAL A 69 5.43 4.41 10.27
CA VAL A 69 4.17 3.74 9.93
C VAL A 69 3.29 3.64 11.17
N ALA A 70 2.08 4.18 11.05
CA ALA A 70 1.01 3.97 12.02
C ALA A 70 -0.04 3.03 11.42
N VAL A 71 -0.33 1.92 12.10
CA VAL A 71 -1.35 0.94 11.75
C VAL A 71 -2.47 0.99 12.76
N GLN A 72 -3.71 0.98 12.29
CA GLN A 72 -4.91 0.95 13.12
C GLN A 72 -5.90 -0.05 12.53
N THR A 73 -6.53 -0.84 13.39
CA THR A 73 -7.63 -1.71 12.99
C THR A 73 -8.93 -1.34 13.68
N THR A 74 -10.04 -1.69 13.03
CA THR A 74 -11.38 -1.64 13.64
C THR A 74 -12.07 -2.98 13.45
N GLY A 75 -13.02 -3.31 14.33
CA GLY A 75 -13.70 -4.59 14.29
C GLY A 75 -12.75 -5.76 14.54
N LYS A 76 -12.97 -6.88 13.84
CA LYS A 76 -12.17 -8.10 13.99
C LYS A 76 -11.22 -8.28 12.81
N VAL A 77 -9.92 -8.27 13.11
CA VAL A 77 -8.82 -8.49 12.16
C VAL A 77 -7.87 -9.55 12.71
N ASP A 78 -7.93 -10.77 12.17
CA ASP A 78 -7.09 -11.89 12.62
C ASP A 78 -5.73 -11.95 11.87
N ALA A 79 -5.57 -11.18 10.80
CA ALA A 79 -4.42 -11.26 9.89
C ALA A 79 -3.12 -10.63 10.44
N LEU A 80 -3.19 -9.89 11.54
CA LEU A 80 -2.05 -9.11 12.08
C LEU A 80 -1.45 -9.73 13.35
N LEU A 81 -1.52 -11.07 13.49
CA LEU A 81 -0.87 -11.80 14.59
C LEU A 81 -1.28 -11.30 16.00
N GLY A 82 -2.53 -10.87 16.17
CA GLY A 82 -3.03 -10.31 17.44
C GLY A 82 -2.69 -8.84 17.67
N ILE A 83 -2.11 -8.15 16.69
CA ILE A 83 -1.83 -6.71 16.73
C ILE A 83 -3.04 -5.93 16.19
N SER A 84 -3.55 -4.97 16.96
CA SER A 84 -4.66 -4.10 16.55
C SER A 84 -4.25 -2.64 16.29
N ASN A 85 -3.09 -2.25 16.79
CA ASN A 85 -2.50 -0.94 16.55
C ASN A 85 -0.97 -1.07 16.55
N ALA A 86 -0.27 -0.33 15.71
CA ALA A 86 1.18 -0.22 15.74
C ALA A 86 1.63 1.19 15.38
N ASP A 87 2.68 1.67 16.02
CA ASP A 87 3.36 2.93 15.73
C ASP A 87 4.85 2.63 15.69
N VAL A 88 5.40 2.57 14.48
CA VAL A 88 6.72 1.97 14.24
C VAL A 88 7.54 2.76 13.24
N ASP A 89 8.85 2.76 13.46
CA ASP A 89 9.82 3.20 12.48
C ASP A 89 10.34 1.98 11.70
N VAL A 90 10.49 2.14 10.39
CA VAL A 90 10.94 1.11 9.45
C VAL A 90 12.22 1.58 8.77
N ARG A 91 13.22 0.70 8.73
CA ARG A 91 14.38 0.78 7.81
C ARG A 91 14.22 -0.31 6.76
N ALA A 92 14.34 0.05 5.49
CA ALA A 92 14.13 -0.90 4.38
C ALA A 92 15.28 -1.89 4.22
N ASN A 93 16.54 -1.46 4.40
CA ASN A 93 17.73 -2.28 4.13
C ASN A 93 18.87 -2.05 5.16
N PRO A 94 19.32 -3.10 5.88
CA PRO A 94 18.59 -4.36 6.08
C PRO A 94 17.25 -4.07 6.77
N LEU A 95 16.23 -4.88 6.45
CA LEU A 95 14.89 -4.72 7.02
C LEU A 95 14.97 -4.76 8.56
N ALA A 96 14.54 -3.67 9.17
CA ALA A 96 14.40 -3.57 10.62
C ALA A 96 13.22 -2.66 10.94
N VAL A 97 12.45 -3.06 11.94
CA VAL A 97 11.28 -2.32 12.41
C VAL A 97 11.37 -2.22 13.92
N LYS A 98 11.03 -1.06 14.48
CA LYS A 98 10.98 -0.86 15.93
C LYS A 98 9.90 0.13 16.29
N GLY A 99 9.20 -0.13 17.38
CA GLY A 99 8.22 0.80 17.92
C GLY A 99 7.37 0.15 18.98
N VAL A 100 6.10 0.52 19.02
CA VAL A 100 5.12 0.00 19.97
C VAL A 100 3.89 -0.51 19.24
N CYS A 101 3.18 -1.44 19.86
CA CYS A 101 1.92 -1.94 19.36
C CYS A 101 0.91 -2.17 20.49
N THR A 102 -0.34 -2.38 20.09
CA THR A 102 -1.35 -3.02 20.94
C THR A 102 -1.42 -4.48 20.55
N TYR A 103 -1.01 -5.38 21.44
CA TYR A 103 -0.98 -6.83 21.22
C TYR A 103 -1.93 -7.53 22.19
N ASN A 104 -2.91 -8.28 21.68
CA ASN A 104 -3.95 -8.95 22.49
C ASN A 104 -4.55 -8.03 23.56
N ASP A 105 -5.02 -6.86 23.13
CA ASP A 105 -5.64 -5.80 23.95
C ASP A 105 -4.70 -5.10 24.96
N GLN A 106 -3.42 -5.50 25.04
CA GLN A 106 -2.41 -4.79 25.82
C GLN A 106 -1.73 -3.70 24.98
N ALA A 107 -1.96 -2.43 25.34
CA ALA A 107 -1.36 -1.28 24.67
C ALA A 107 0.10 -1.04 25.09
N GLY A 108 0.87 -0.35 24.24
CA GLY A 108 2.24 0.09 24.54
C GLY A 108 3.26 -1.05 24.61
N VAL A 109 2.96 -2.19 23.98
CA VAL A 109 3.85 -3.36 23.93
C VAL A 109 5.00 -3.05 22.97
N PRO A 110 6.27 -3.14 23.41
CA PRO A 110 7.39 -2.94 22.50
C PRO A 110 7.37 -3.98 21.38
N PHE A 111 7.50 -3.52 20.14
CA PHE A 111 7.46 -4.33 18.93
C PHE A 111 8.75 -4.15 18.13
N ARG A 112 9.24 -5.23 17.53
CA ARG A 112 10.35 -5.16 16.57
C ARG A 112 10.27 -6.23 15.49
N VAL A 113 10.90 -5.92 14.36
CA VAL A 113 11.32 -6.90 13.36
C VAL A 113 12.85 -6.81 13.25
N GLN A 114 13.53 -7.93 13.46
CA GLN A 114 14.99 -8.02 13.33
C GLN A 114 15.35 -9.25 12.50
N GLY A 115 15.94 -9.01 11.33
CA GLY A 115 16.18 -10.06 10.35
C GLY A 115 14.85 -10.68 9.92
N ASP A 116 14.68 -11.97 10.21
CA ASP A 116 13.46 -12.70 9.86
C ASP A 116 12.41 -12.72 10.98
N ASN A 117 12.74 -12.34 12.21
CA ASN A 117 11.84 -12.52 13.36
C ASN A 117 10.94 -11.30 13.59
N ILE A 118 9.65 -11.54 13.81
CA ILE A 118 8.66 -10.56 14.23
C ILE A 118 8.39 -10.78 15.71
N SER A 119 8.64 -9.80 16.58
CA SER A 119 8.60 -10.03 18.02
C SER A 119 7.96 -8.89 18.79
N VAL A 120 7.37 -9.25 19.93
CA VAL A 120 6.88 -8.32 20.95
C VAL A 120 7.59 -8.57 22.27
N LYS A 121 7.73 -7.55 23.10
CA LYS A 121 8.27 -7.70 24.45
C LYS A 121 7.14 -7.84 25.46
N LEU A 122 7.05 -9.00 26.11
CA LEU A 122 6.10 -9.30 27.18
C LEU A 122 6.87 -9.41 28.48
N PHE A 123 6.53 -8.59 29.46
CA PHE A 123 7.35 -8.41 30.67
C PHE A 123 8.79 -8.03 30.28
N ASP A 124 9.77 -8.85 30.67
CA ASP A 124 11.18 -8.63 30.38
C ASP A 124 11.70 -9.39 29.15
N ASP A 125 10.87 -10.25 28.55
CA ASP A 125 11.28 -11.18 27.50
C ASP A 125 10.71 -10.84 26.13
N TRP A 126 11.50 -11.08 25.08
CA TRP A 126 11.03 -11.00 23.70
C TRP A 126 10.38 -12.32 23.29
N SER A 127 9.12 -12.26 22.90
CA SER A 127 8.35 -13.37 22.36
C SER A 127 8.29 -13.27 20.84
N ASN A 128 8.66 -14.34 20.14
CA ASN A 128 8.56 -14.42 18.68
C ASN A 128 7.11 -14.71 18.27
N LEU A 129 6.54 -13.88 17.40
CA LEU A 129 5.19 -14.02 16.87
C LEU A 129 5.16 -14.76 15.53
N GLY A 130 6.29 -14.87 14.85
CA GLY A 130 6.41 -15.50 13.54
C GLY A 130 7.57 -14.90 12.75
N SER A 131 7.70 -15.32 11.49
CA SER A 131 8.77 -14.82 10.62
C SER A 131 8.29 -14.04 9.41
N VAL A 132 9.12 -13.09 8.95
CA VAL A 132 8.89 -12.33 7.71
C VAL A 132 8.83 -13.28 6.52
N SER A 133 9.70 -14.28 6.47
CA SER A 133 9.74 -15.29 5.41
C SER A 133 8.46 -16.12 5.36
N GLU A 134 7.89 -16.55 6.49
CA GLU A 134 6.60 -17.25 6.55
C GLU A 134 5.47 -16.36 6.02
N LEU A 135 5.46 -15.07 6.39
CA LEU A 135 4.52 -14.10 5.84
C LEU A 135 4.78 -13.79 4.36
N SER A 136 6.02 -13.94 3.86
CA SER A 136 6.45 -13.61 2.48
C SER A 136 6.26 -14.75 1.49
N THR A 137 6.31 -16.01 1.94
CA THR A 137 6.14 -17.22 1.10
C THR A 137 4.75 -17.31 0.45
N SER A 138 3.82 -16.44 0.85
CA SER A 138 2.57 -16.16 0.15
C SER A 138 2.73 -15.41 -1.19
N HIS A 139 3.98 -15.21 -1.68
CA HIS A 139 4.36 -14.56 -2.96
C HIS A 139 4.04 -13.06 -3.08
N VAL A 140 3.58 -12.43 -1.99
CA VAL A 140 3.04 -11.06 -1.94
C VAL A 140 4.11 -10.01 -1.73
N LEU A 141 5.21 -10.37 -1.05
CA LEU A 141 6.21 -9.42 -0.58
C LEU A 141 7.34 -9.18 -1.58
N ASP A 142 7.25 -9.74 -2.80
CA ASP A 142 8.05 -9.24 -3.91
C ASP A 142 7.48 -7.88 -4.35
N PRO A 143 8.27 -6.79 -4.25
CA PRO A 143 7.78 -5.45 -4.53
C PRO A 143 7.49 -5.21 -6.02
N THR A 144 7.75 -6.16 -6.91
CA THR A 144 7.44 -6.05 -8.34
C THR A 144 6.33 -7.01 -8.72
N THR A 145 6.47 -8.30 -8.41
CA THR A 145 5.44 -9.31 -8.73
C THR A 145 4.22 -9.19 -7.83
N GLY A 146 4.41 -8.96 -6.53
CA GLY A 146 3.33 -8.76 -5.57
C GLY A 146 2.49 -7.53 -5.89
N MET A 147 3.13 -6.39 -6.19
CA MET A 147 2.42 -5.17 -6.59
C MET A 147 1.69 -5.34 -7.92
N THR A 148 2.33 -5.98 -8.90
CA THR A 148 1.67 -6.27 -10.19
C THR A 148 0.45 -7.15 -9.99
N GLN A 149 0.53 -8.14 -9.11
CA GLN A 149 -0.57 -9.05 -8.80
C GLN A 149 -1.67 -8.41 -7.94
N LEU A 150 -1.31 -7.52 -7.02
CA LEU A 150 -2.27 -6.73 -6.23
C LEU A 150 -3.06 -5.76 -7.12
N LEU A 151 -2.38 -5.07 -8.04
CA LEU A 151 -3.01 -4.15 -9.00
C LEU A 151 -3.73 -4.89 -10.13
N SER A 152 -3.29 -6.10 -10.47
CA SER A 152 -3.94 -6.94 -11.47
C SER A 152 -5.35 -7.31 -10.98
N GLY A 153 -6.36 -6.84 -11.71
CA GLY A 153 -7.76 -7.08 -11.37
C GLY A 153 -8.35 -6.13 -10.34
N VAL A 154 -7.64 -5.06 -9.93
CA VAL A 154 -8.30 -3.93 -9.25
C VAL A 154 -9.30 -3.33 -10.22
N THR A 155 -10.53 -3.17 -9.75
CA THR A 155 -11.67 -2.67 -10.52
C THR A 155 -12.30 -1.48 -9.81
N ASN A 156 -13.20 -0.77 -10.51
CA ASN A 156 -13.97 0.33 -9.94
C ASN A 156 -13.09 1.43 -9.32
N LEU A 157 -11.93 1.73 -9.94
CA LEU A 157 -11.11 2.84 -9.50
C LEU A 157 -11.86 4.17 -9.69
N GLN A 158 -11.91 4.97 -8.63
CA GLN A 158 -12.55 6.28 -8.64
C GLN A 158 -11.74 7.28 -7.80
N ALA A 159 -11.43 8.44 -8.37
CA ALA A 159 -10.96 9.58 -7.59
C ALA A 159 -12.14 10.22 -6.85
N GLN A 160 -12.03 10.31 -5.53
CA GLN A 160 -13.05 10.91 -4.65
C GLN A 160 -12.77 12.38 -4.34
N GLY A 161 -11.73 12.96 -4.95
CA GLY A 161 -11.29 14.33 -4.73
C GLY A 161 -10.09 14.44 -3.81
N THR A 162 -9.92 15.61 -3.21
CA THR A 162 -8.77 15.95 -2.35
C THR A 162 -9.15 15.85 -0.88
N GLU A 163 -8.28 15.25 -0.08
CA GLU A 163 -8.38 15.18 1.38
C GLU A 163 -7.04 15.60 2.00
N VAL A 164 -7.07 16.35 3.11
CA VAL A 164 -5.85 16.76 3.83
C VAL A 164 -5.61 15.79 4.98
N ILE A 165 -4.45 15.13 4.99
CA ILE A 165 -4.03 14.21 6.06
C ILE A 165 -2.74 14.76 6.67
N ASP A 166 -2.76 15.04 7.97
CA ASP A 166 -1.60 15.55 8.71
C ASP A 166 -0.92 16.77 8.04
N GLY A 167 -1.73 17.64 7.42
CA GLY A 167 -1.28 18.83 6.70
C GLY A 167 -0.85 18.61 5.25
N ILE A 168 -0.90 17.37 4.74
CA ILE A 168 -0.55 17.02 3.36
C ILE A 168 -1.83 16.91 2.52
N SER A 169 -1.92 17.68 1.43
CA SER A 169 -2.99 17.51 0.44
C SER A 169 -2.80 16.20 -0.32
N THR A 170 -3.85 15.38 -0.36
CA THR A 170 -3.81 14.05 -0.97
C THR A 170 -4.98 13.84 -1.94
N THR A 171 -4.72 13.10 -3.02
CA THR A 171 -5.77 12.55 -3.88
C THR A 171 -6.30 11.27 -3.24
N LYS A 172 -7.59 11.25 -2.92
CA LYS A 172 -8.29 10.06 -2.40
C LYS A 172 -8.77 9.19 -3.55
N ILE A 173 -8.34 7.94 -3.60
CA ILE A 173 -8.71 6.99 -4.65
C ILE A 173 -9.32 5.75 -4.01
N THR A 174 -10.54 5.40 -4.40
CA THR A 174 -11.22 4.16 -3.98
C THR A 174 -11.10 3.09 -5.06
N GLY A 175 -11.13 1.83 -4.67
CA GLY A 175 -11.16 0.70 -5.61
C GLY A 175 -11.62 -0.59 -4.96
N THR A 176 -11.85 -1.59 -5.81
CA THR A 176 -12.17 -2.95 -5.38
C THR A 176 -10.98 -3.88 -5.65
N ILE A 177 -10.44 -4.47 -4.59
CA ILE A 177 -9.37 -5.47 -4.65
C ILE A 177 -9.99 -6.86 -4.86
N PRO A 178 -9.53 -7.64 -5.84
CA PRO A 178 -10.07 -8.97 -6.12
C PRO A 178 -9.73 -9.95 -5.00
N ALA A 179 -10.60 -10.96 -4.80
CA ALA A 179 -10.47 -11.92 -3.70
C ALA A 179 -9.11 -12.63 -3.64
N SER A 180 -8.51 -12.93 -4.80
CA SER A 180 -7.16 -13.52 -4.88
C SER A 180 -6.11 -12.65 -4.20
N SER A 181 -6.19 -11.34 -4.40
CA SER A 181 -5.27 -10.34 -3.86
C SER A 181 -5.57 -10.00 -2.40
N VAL A 182 -6.81 -10.18 -1.95
CA VAL A 182 -7.14 -10.06 -0.52
C VAL A 182 -6.65 -11.28 0.27
N LYS A 183 -6.71 -12.48 -0.32
CA LYS A 183 -6.21 -13.72 0.30
C LYS A 183 -4.72 -13.73 0.60
N MET A 184 -3.99 -12.87 -0.09
CA MET A 184 -2.57 -12.59 0.14
C MET A 184 -2.34 -11.90 1.50
N LEU A 185 -3.32 -11.13 1.99
CA LEU A 185 -3.29 -10.48 3.30
C LEU A 185 -4.01 -11.30 4.38
N ASP A 186 -5.20 -11.81 4.06
CA ASP A 186 -5.98 -12.67 4.94
C ASP A 186 -6.35 -13.97 4.19
N PRO A 187 -5.66 -15.09 4.43
CA PRO A 187 -5.94 -16.35 3.75
C PRO A 187 -7.40 -16.85 3.88
N LYS A 188 -8.14 -16.38 4.91
CA LYS A 188 -9.54 -16.73 5.14
C LYS A 188 -10.51 -15.80 4.40
N ALA A 189 -10.01 -14.76 3.74
CA ALA A 189 -10.81 -13.77 3.04
C ALA A 189 -11.71 -14.40 1.97
N LYS A 190 -12.96 -13.92 1.94
CA LYS A 190 -13.98 -14.29 0.96
C LYS A 190 -14.41 -13.05 0.19
N GLY A 191 -14.53 -13.21 -1.12
CA GLY A 191 -14.97 -12.15 -2.02
C GLY A 191 -13.93 -11.04 -2.21
N SER A 192 -14.24 -10.13 -3.13
CA SER A 192 -13.50 -8.88 -3.29
C SER A 192 -13.73 -7.95 -2.10
N LYS A 193 -12.81 -7.01 -1.90
CA LYS A 193 -12.86 -6.04 -0.80
C LYS A 193 -12.65 -4.63 -1.30
N SER A 194 -13.29 -3.67 -0.63
CA SER A 194 -13.10 -2.25 -0.91
C SER A 194 -11.81 -1.78 -0.26
N ALA A 195 -11.05 -0.97 -0.99
CA ALA A 195 -9.86 -0.32 -0.49
C ALA A 195 -9.86 1.17 -0.87
N THR A 196 -9.07 1.95 -0.14
CA THR A 196 -8.87 3.36 -0.41
C THR A 196 -7.41 3.70 -0.17
N VAL A 197 -6.84 4.53 -1.05
CA VAL A 197 -5.50 5.09 -0.90
C VAL A 197 -5.57 6.60 -0.97
N TRP A 198 -4.64 7.25 -0.28
CA TRP A 198 -4.45 8.68 -0.29
C TRP A 198 -3.01 8.97 -0.68
N ILE A 199 -2.85 9.61 -1.84
CA ILE A 199 -1.55 9.85 -2.46
C ILE A 199 -1.26 11.34 -2.44
N ALA A 200 -0.06 11.73 -1.99
CA ALA A 200 0.33 13.14 -1.85
C ALA A 200 0.31 13.90 -3.19
N GLN A 201 -0.22 15.13 -3.16
CA GLN A 201 -0.30 16.04 -4.32
C GLN A 201 0.87 17.03 -4.39
N ASP A 202 1.84 16.91 -3.49
CA ASP A 202 3.02 17.80 -3.40
C ASP A 202 4.13 17.47 -4.42
N GLY A 203 3.86 16.53 -5.33
CA GLY A 203 4.81 16.04 -6.33
C GLY A 203 5.67 14.85 -5.86
N SER A 204 5.62 14.48 -4.57
CA SER A 204 6.31 13.28 -4.08
C SER A 204 5.63 11.98 -4.49
N HIS A 205 4.32 12.01 -4.72
CA HIS A 205 3.47 10.84 -4.87
C HIS A 205 3.57 9.85 -3.69
N HIS A 206 3.98 10.30 -2.51
CA HIS A 206 4.01 9.41 -1.34
C HIS A 206 2.64 8.81 -1.06
N LEU A 207 2.62 7.52 -0.72
CA LEU A 207 1.44 6.88 -0.15
C LEU A 207 1.27 7.40 1.27
N VAL A 208 0.39 8.37 1.48
CA VAL A 208 0.15 8.96 2.80
C VAL A 208 -0.68 8.03 3.65
N ARG A 209 -1.72 7.42 3.07
CA ARG A 209 -2.59 6.47 3.77
C ARG A 209 -3.11 5.39 2.83
N ALA A 210 -3.31 4.20 3.36
CA ALA A 210 -4.04 3.12 2.72
C ALA A 210 -5.03 2.50 3.72
N SER A 211 -6.18 2.06 3.25
CA SER A 211 -7.13 1.31 4.06
C SER A 211 -7.81 0.21 3.24
N ILE A 212 -8.12 -0.89 3.90
CA ILE A 212 -8.90 -2.00 3.34
C ILE A 212 -10.00 -2.40 4.33
N ASP A 213 -11.21 -2.56 3.81
CA ASP A 213 -12.35 -3.11 4.55
C ASP A 213 -12.45 -4.62 4.29
N LEU A 214 -12.23 -5.43 5.32
CA LEU A 214 -12.27 -6.89 5.26
C LEU A 214 -13.70 -7.43 5.46
N GLY A 215 -14.67 -6.57 5.78
CA GLY A 215 -16.06 -6.90 6.10
C GLY A 215 -16.28 -7.25 7.57
N SER A 216 -15.35 -7.96 8.21
CA SER A 216 -15.35 -8.18 9.67
C SER A 216 -14.73 -7.03 10.46
N GLY A 217 -14.01 -6.16 9.77
CA GLY A 217 -13.18 -5.11 10.32
C GLY A 217 -12.41 -4.41 9.22
N SER A 218 -11.61 -3.41 9.57
CA SER A 218 -10.77 -2.70 8.61
C SER A 218 -9.34 -2.57 9.12
N ILE A 219 -8.41 -2.42 8.17
CA ILE A 219 -7.02 -2.08 8.45
C ILE A 219 -6.77 -0.73 7.78
N GLN A 220 -6.18 0.20 8.53
CA GLN A 220 -5.67 1.46 8.03
C GLN A 220 -4.17 1.55 8.33
N LEU A 221 -3.40 1.99 7.35
CA LEU A 221 -1.97 2.27 7.46
C LEU A 221 -1.74 3.71 7.03
N THR A 222 -1.01 4.48 7.84
CA THR A 222 -0.59 5.85 7.51
C THR A 222 0.94 5.90 7.52
N GLN A 223 1.54 6.47 6.48
CA GLN A 223 2.98 6.70 6.41
C GLN A 223 3.29 8.16 6.68
N SER A 224 4.44 8.41 7.31
CA SER A 224 5.00 9.74 7.50
C SER A 224 6.52 9.67 7.64
N LYS A 225 7.19 10.81 7.80
CA LYS A 225 8.65 10.90 8.03
C LYS A 225 9.48 10.12 7.00
N TRP A 226 9.06 10.15 5.74
CA TRP A 226 9.74 9.47 4.63
C TRP A 226 11.23 9.86 4.55
N ASN A 227 12.09 8.85 4.48
CA ASN A 227 13.55 8.97 4.40
C ASN A 227 14.21 9.75 5.55
N GLN A 228 13.52 9.95 6.68
CA GLN A 228 14.15 10.50 7.89
C GLN A 228 14.96 9.42 8.61
N PRO A 229 16.10 9.76 9.25
CA PRO A 229 16.87 8.79 10.02
C PRO A 229 16.03 8.14 11.14
N VAL A 230 16.15 6.82 11.29
CA VAL A 230 15.41 6.02 12.29
C VAL A 230 16.36 5.21 13.17
N ALA A 231 15.99 5.01 14.43
CA ALA A 231 16.75 4.23 15.40
C ALA A 231 16.08 2.87 15.64
N VAL A 232 16.33 1.91 14.76
CA VAL A 232 15.64 0.60 14.71
C VAL A 232 16.46 -0.59 15.19
N ASP A 233 17.68 -0.34 15.67
CA ASP A 233 18.55 -1.37 16.23
C ASP A 233 18.22 -1.68 17.71
#